data_AF-A0A9D1L8W3-F1
#
_entry.id   AF-A0A9D1L8W3-F1
#
_cell.length_a   1.000
_cell.length_b   1.000
_cell.length_c   1.000
_cell.angle_alpha   90.00
_cell.angle_beta   90.00
_cell.angle_gamma   90.00
#
_symmetry.space_group_name_H-M   'P 1'
#
loop_
_entity.id
_entity.type
_entity.pdbx_description
1 polymer ?
#
loop_
_entity_poly.entity_id
_entity_poly.type
_entity_poly.pdbx_seq_one_letter_code
_entity_poly.pdbx_strand_id
1 'polypeptide(L)'
;MKSDKRKEEQKRREEILRNLPTFLNQLLLLLSSGVILEDALVRIAIGYSNFERQRANAFTEEYVMAFEKSRRTGTSMTSCLQMMGSRSKVKEFSRVVRIISESRLSGADIWDKLARESEELWAERKRAAMERIKLSESKMSFPLGLLLTALILITAAPAMLQMYI
;
A
#
# COMPACT_ATOMS: atom_id res chain seq x y z
N MET A 1 6.90 8.19 25.72
CA MET A 1 8.15 8.15 24.94
C MET A 1 8.45 6.83 24.21
N LYS A 2 8.43 5.64 24.84
CA LYS A 2 8.62 4.35 24.10
C LYS A 2 7.40 3.91 23.26
N SER A 3 6.19 4.32 23.65
CA SER A 3 4.94 4.01 22.93
C SER A 3 4.82 4.77 21.60
N ASP A 4 5.17 6.06 21.58
CA ASP A 4 5.05 6.90 20.38
C ASP A 4 6.01 6.48 19.26
N LYS A 5 7.27 6.18 19.59
CA LYS A 5 8.25 5.69 18.60
C LYS A 5 7.80 4.40 17.91
N ARG A 6 7.12 3.49 18.63
CA ARG A 6 6.58 2.24 18.05
C ARG A 6 5.40 2.51 17.13
N LYS A 7 4.50 3.43 17.50
CA LYS A 7 3.37 3.82 16.65
C LYS A 7 3.84 4.52 15.36
N GLU A 8 4.89 5.32 15.46
CA GLU A 8 5.46 6.04 14.33
C GLU A 8 6.22 5.10 13.37
N GLU A 9 6.99 4.14 13.90
CA GLU A 9 7.57 3.06 13.07
C GLU A 9 6.49 2.20 12.39
N GLN A 10 5.40 1.89 13.10
CA GLN A 10 4.30 1.10 12.55
C GLN A 10 3.60 1.85 11.40
N LYS A 11 3.28 3.13 11.59
CA LYS A 11 2.73 3.98 10.52
C LYS A 11 3.66 4.05 9.31
N ARG A 12 4.97 4.20 9.55
CA ARG A 12 5.95 4.25 8.46
C ARG A 12 5.98 2.95 7.64
N ARG A 13 5.91 1.79 8.32
CA ARG A 13 5.82 0.49 7.64
C ARG A 13 4.53 0.34 6.84
N GLU A 14 3.40 0.75 7.41
CA GLU A 14 2.10 0.72 6.72
C GLU A 14 2.10 1.62 5.47
N GLU A 15 2.73 2.79 5.54
CA GLU A 15 2.89 3.68 4.39
C GLU A 15 3.76 3.08 3.29
N ILE A 16 4.88 2.44 3.65
CA ILE A 16 5.73 1.71 2.69
C ILE A 16 4.92 0.61 2.00
N LEU A 17 4.20 -0.19 2.77
CA LEU A 17 3.41 -1.31 2.26
C LEU A 17 2.26 -0.81 1.35
N ARG A 18 1.62 0.31 1.69
CA ARG A 18 0.56 0.92 0.89
C ARG A 18 1.05 1.51 -0.45
N ASN A 19 2.26 2.05 -0.49
CA ASN A 19 2.85 2.68 -1.68
C ASN A 19 3.61 1.69 -2.57
N LEU A 20 4.00 0.53 -2.03
CA LEU A 20 4.73 -0.51 -2.74
C LEU A 20 4.06 -0.96 -4.07
N PRO A 21 2.73 -1.21 -4.12
CA PRO A 21 2.08 -1.59 -5.38
C PRO A 21 2.16 -0.51 -6.45
N THR A 22 2.05 0.77 -6.06
CA THR A 22 2.17 1.90 -6.99
C THR A 22 3.58 1.98 -7.58
N PHE A 23 4.60 1.82 -6.74
CA PHE A 23 5.99 1.77 -7.16
C PHE A 23 6.23 0.61 -8.14
N LEU A 24 5.74 -0.59 -7.82
CA LEU A 24 5.89 -1.76 -8.70
C LEU A 24 5.21 -1.57 -10.05
N ASN A 25 4.02 -0.97 -10.07
CA ASN A 25 3.31 -0.69 -11.31
C ASN A 25 4.11 0.29 -12.20
N GLN A 26 4.69 1.34 -11.61
CA GLN A 26 5.55 2.26 -12.35
C GLN A 26 6.80 1.57 -12.91
N LEU A 27 7.43 0.72 -12.10
CA LEU A 27 8.59 -0.07 -12.53
C LEU A 27 8.22 -1.01 -13.67
N LEU A 28 7.11 -1.73 -13.56
CA LEU A 28 6.62 -2.65 -14.58
C LEU A 28 6.28 -1.92 -15.89
N LEU A 29 5.65 -0.75 -15.83
CA LEU A 29 5.37 0.07 -17.02
C LEU A 29 6.67 0.47 -17.75
N LEU A 30 7.68 0.92 -17.00
CA LEU A 30 8.97 1.30 -17.58
C LEU A 30 9.69 0.09 -18.19
N LEU A 31 9.73 -1.03 -17.47
CA LEU A 31 10.32 -2.27 -17.98
C LEU A 31 9.60 -2.80 -19.22
N SER A 32 8.26 -2.75 -19.23
CA SER A 32 7.43 -3.17 -20.39
C SER A 32 7.67 -2.30 -21.62
N SER A 33 8.06 -1.04 -21.42
CA SER A 33 8.42 -0.13 -22.51
C SER A 33 9.85 -0.34 -23.04
N GLY A 34 10.58 -1.33 -22.52
CA GLY A 34 11.96 -1.63 -22.92
C GLY A 34 13.03 -0.83 -22.17
N VAL A 35 12.67 -0.09 -21.11
CA VAL A 35 13.64 0.64 -20.28
C VAL A 35 14.39 -0.37 -19.41
N ILE A 36 15.72 -0.20 -19.31
CA ILE A 36 16.57 -1.03 -18.47
C ILE A 36 16.26 -0.77 -17.00
N LEU A 37 16.28 -1.81 -16.17
CA LEU A 37 15.94 -1.75 -14.74
C LEU A 37 16.60 -0.60 -14.00
N GLU A 38 17.91 -0.41 -14.18
CA GLU A 38 18.67 0.64 -13.51
C GLU A 38 18.14 2.04 -13.86
N ASP A 39 17.91 2.30 -15.16
CA ASP A 39 17.32 3.55 -15.65
C ASP A 39 15.87 3.74 -15.19
N ALA A 40 15.10 2.66 -15.14
CA ALA A 40 13.72 2.72 -14.67
C ALA A 40 13.66 3.16 -13.19
N LEU A 41 14.54 2.61 -12.35
CA LEU A 41 14.64 2.99 -10.94
C LEU A 41 15.06 4.45 -10.75
N VAL A 42 15.98 4.94 -11.58
CA VAL A 42 16.42 6.35 -11.60
C VAL A 42 15.28 7.28 -12.05
N ARG A 43 14.55 6.92 -13.12
CA ARG A 43 13.40 7.71 -13.60
C ARG A 43 12.30 7.82 -12.56
N ILE A 44 12.01 6.74 -11.84
CA ILE A 44 11.05 6.77 -10.72
C ILE A 44 11.55 7.71 -9.61
N ALA A 45 12.85 7.69 -9.29
CA ALA A 45 13.42 8.56 -8.26
C ALA A 45 13.29 10.04 -8.63
N ILE A 46 13.57 10.38 -9.89
CA ILE A 46 13.39 11.74 -10.42
C ILE A 46 11.91 12.16 -10.40
N GLY A 47 11.00 11.24 -10.74
CA GLY A 47 9.56 11.49 -10.62
C GLY A 47 9.15 11.81 -9.19
N TYR A 48 9.74 11.11 -8.22
CA TYR A 48 9.47 11.32 -6.80
C TYR A 48 10.11 12.60 -6.25
N SER A 49 11.29 13.00 -6.73
CA SER A 49 11.91 14.27 -6.33
C SER A 49 11.12 15.50 -6.79
N ASN A 50 10.32 15.34 -7.85
CA ASN A 50 9.50 16.42 -8.42
C ASN A 50 8.10 16.52 -7.80
N PHE A 51 7.75 15.64 -6.86
CA PHE A 51 6.46 15.77 -6.17
C PHE A 51 6.45 16.98 -5.23
N GLU A 52 5.34 17.73 -5.25
CA GLU A 52 5.07 18.75 -4.25
C GLU A 52 5.07 18.13 -2.84
N ARG A 53 5.52 18.90 -1.82
CA ARG A 53 5.63 18.44 -0.42
C ARG A 53 4.35 17.80 0.14
N GLN A 54 3.17 18.12 -0.41
CA GLN A 54 1.90 17.53 0.02
C GLN A 54 1.67 16.08 -0.46
N ARG A 55 2.41 15.61 -1.47
CA ARG A 55 2.36 14.22 -1.97
C ARG A 55 3.55 13.37 -1.51
N ALA A 56 4.49 13.96 -0.78
CA ALA A 56 5.63 13.26 -0.22
C ALA A 56 5.16 12.36 0.94
N ASN A 57 5.30 11.04 0.75
CA ASN A 57 5.09 10.03 1.78
C ASN A 57 6.44 9.50 2.28
N ALA A 58 6.46 8.80 3.42
CA ALA A 58 7.70 8.26 3.97
C ALA A 58 8.47 7.34 2.99
N PHE A 59 7.74 6.61 2.13
CA PHE A 59 8.35 5.77 1.09
C PHE A 59 9.07 6.59 0.03
N THR A 60 8.45 7.64 -0.50
CA THR A 60 9.04 8.48 -1.57
C THR A 60 10.26 9.23 -1.06
N GLU A 61 10.23 9.71 0.19
CA GLU A 61 11.40 10.36 0.81
C GLU A 61 12.55 9.38 0.98
N GLU A 62 12.29 8.17 1.51
CA GLU A 62 13.32 7.15 1.71
C GLU A 62 13.91 6.66 0.37
N TYR A 63 13.07 6.59 -0.67
CA TYR A 63 13.50 6.24 -2.02
C TYR A 63 14.36 7.33 -2.67
N VAL A 64 14.00 8.61 -2.53
CA VAL A 64 14.82 9.73 -3.02
C VAL A 64 16.15 9.81 -2.27
N MET A 65 16.15 9.57 -0.95
CA MET A 65 17.39 9.47 -0.17
C MET A 65 18.29 8.32 -0.65
N ALA A 66 17.71 7.17 -1.00
CA ALA A 66 18.45 6.04 -1.57
C ALA A 66 19.08 6.39 -2.94
N PHE A 67 18.36 7.16 -3.77
CA PHE A 67 18.84 7.67 -5.05
C PHE A 67 19.98 8.69 -4.88
N GLU A 68 19.84 9.67 -3.99
CA GLU A 68 20.91 10.61 -3.69
C GLU A 68 22.16 9.90 -3.16
N LYS A 69 21.97 8.89 -2.29
CA LYS A 69 23.07 8.07 -1.80
C LYS A 69 23.76 7.36 -2.96
N SER A 70 23.02 6.72 -3.86
CA SER A 70 23.55 6.07 -5.07
C SER A 70 24.42 7.02 -5.89
N ARG A 71 23.96 8.25 -6.13
CA ARG A 71 24.72 9.28 -6.86
C ARG A 71 25.98 9.72 -6.13
N ARG A 72 25.93 9.85 -4.80
CA ARG A 72 27.09 10.27 -3.98
C ARG A 72 28.15 9.17 -3.87
N THR A 73 27.74 7.91 -3.76
CA THR A 73 28.65 6.76 -3.57
C THR A 73 29.04 6.07 -4.87
N GLY A 74 28.44 6.44 -6.01
CA GLY A 74 28.68 5.78 -7.30
C GLY A 74 28.20 4.32 -7.34
N THR A 75 27.34 3.92 -6.40
CA THR A 75 26.79 2.56 -6.33
C THR A 75 25.49 2.47 -7.11
N SER A 76 25.18 1.31 -7.66
CA SER A 76 23.93 1.09 -8.40
C SER A 76 22.69 1.39 -7.54
N MET A 77 21.67 1.96 -8.16
CA MET A 77 20.37 2.22 -7.57
C MET A 77 19.71 0.91 -7.11
N THR A 78 19.89 -0.17 -7.86
CA THR A 78 19.53 -1.54 -7.46
C THR A 78 20.15 -1.93 -6.10
N SER A 79 21.42 -1.63 -5.86
CA SER A 79 22.10 -1.91 -4.58
C SER A 79 21.58 -1.04 -3.44
N CYS A 80 21.34 0.25 -3.71
CA CYS A 80 20.73 1.16 -2.73
C CYS A 80 19.30 0.73 -2.35
N LEU A 81 18.53 0.25 -3.32
CA LEU A 81 17.19 -0.29 -3.11
C LEU A 81 17.24 -1.53 -2.22
N GLN A 82 18.23 -2.43 -2.41
CA GLN A 82 18.45 -3.60 -1.56
C GLN A 82 18.75 -3.23 -0.09
N MET A 83 19.58 -2.20 0.11
CA MET A 83 19.81 -1.65 1.45
C MET A 83 18.55 -1.03 2.06
N MET A 84 17.70 -0.37 1.27
CA MET A 84 16.42 0.17 1.72
C MET A 84 15.45 -0.96 2.12
N GLY A 85 15.34 -2.00 1.29
CA GLY A 85 14.51 -3.18 1.54
C GLY A 85 14.83 -3.83 2.87
N SER A 86 16.10 -4.15 3.10
CA SER A 86 16.58 -4.79 4.34
C SER A 86 16.36 -3.93 5.60
N ARG A 87 16.42 -2.59 5.49
CA ARG A 87 16.20 -1.67 6.61
C ARG A 87 14.73 -1.41 6.93
N SER A 88 13.84 -1.52 5.94
CA SER A 88 12.41 -1.22 6.10
C SER A 88 11.69 -2.13 7.10
N LYS A 89 12.21 -3.34 7.34
CA LYS A 89 11.55 -4.43 8.11
C LYS A 89 10.16 -4.82 7.58
N VAL A 90 9.85 -4.49 6.32
CA VAL A 90 8.64 -4.92 5.61
C VAL A 90 8.99 -6.16 4.78
N LYS A 91 8.34 -7.29 5.06
CA LYS A 91 8.68 -8.59 4.46
C LYS A 91 8.39 -8.61 2.96
N GLU A 92 7.27 -8.01 2.56
CA GLU A 92 6.79 -7.86 1.19
C GLU A 92 7.79 -7.07 0.36
N PHE A 93 8.19 -5.90 0.86
CA PHE A 93 9.18 -5.05 0.18
C PHE A 93 10.54 -5.75 0.06
N SER A 94 10.99 -6.43 1.11
CA SER A 94 12.26 -7.18 1.07
C SER A 94 12.25 -8.29 0.03
N ARG A 95 11.13 -9.01 -0.12
CA ARG A 95 10.95 -10.05 -1.15
C ARG A 95 11.03 -9.46 -2.55
N VAL A 96 10.28 -8.38 -2.81
CA VAL A 96 10.26 -7.68 -4.09
C VAL A 96 11.65 -7.21 -4.49
N VAL A 97 12.36 -6.55 -3.58
CA VAL A 97 13.69 -6.03 -3.87
C VAL A 97 14.70 -7.15 -4.09
N ARG A 98 14.58 -8.26 -3.36
CA ARG A 98 15.38 -9.46 -3.60
C ARG A 98 15.18 -10.00 -5.01
N ILE A 99 13.93 -10.12 -5.46
CA ILE A 99 13.62 -10.54 -6.84
C ILE A 99 14.27 -9.60 -7.86
N ILE A 100 14.15 -8.28 -7.64
CA ILE A 100 14.75 -7.24 -8.51
C ILE A 100 16.29 -7.34 -8.54
N SER A 101 16.93 -7.65 -7.41
CA SER A 101 18.40 -7.78 -7.32
C SER A 101 18.93 -9.12 -7.86
N GLU A 102 18.18 -10.21 -7.68
CA GLU A 102 18.58 -11.56 -8.10
C GLU A 102 18.33 -11.81 -9.59
N SER A 103 17.44 -11.04 -10.21
CA SER A 103 17.17 -11.14 -11.62
C SER A 103 18.32 -10.61 -12.46
N ARG A 104 19.29 -11.50 -12.72
CA ARG A 104 20.35 -11.27 -13.70
C ARG A 104 19.73 -11.25 -15.11
N LEU A 105 19.47 -10.05 -15.61
CA LEU A 105 19.66 -9.64 -17.01
C LEU A 105 18.61 -10.00 -18.10
N SER A 106 17.46 -10.61 -17.81
CA SER A 106 16.36 -10.67 -18.79
C SER A 106 15.13 -9.91 -18.31
N GLY A 107 14.83 -8.76 -18.93
CA GLY A 107 13.67 -7.93 -18.57
C GLY A 107 12.33 -8.65 -18.69
N ALA A 108 12.24 -9.70 -19.52
CA ALA A 108 11.03 -10.51 -19.69
C ALA A 108 10.76 -11.44 -18.50
N ASP A 109 11.78 -12.11 -17.95
CA ASP A 109 11.61 -12.98 -16.77
C ASP A 109 11.31 -12.19 -15.50
N ILE A 110 11.84 -10.96 -15.42
CA ILE A 110 11.52 -9.97 -14.37
C ILE A 110 10.07 -9.55 -14.48
N TRP A 111 9.63 -9.20 -15.69
CA TRP A 111 8.26 -8.79 -15.96
C TRP A 111 7.28 -9.87 -15.52
N ASP A 112 7.49 -11.12 -15.90
CA ASP A 112 6.60 -12.24 -15.57
C ASP A 112 6.47 -12.47 -14.06
N LYS A 113 7.57 -12.34 -13.32
CA LYS A 113 7.57 -12.48 -11.85
C LYS A 113 6.93 -11.28 -11.16
N LEU A 114 7.25 -10.06 -11.58
CA LEU A 114 6.65 -8.86 -11.01
C LEU A 114 5.16 -8.72 -11.37
N ALA A 115 4.74 -9.17 -12.56
CA ALA A 115 3.35 -9.14 -12.99
C ALA A 115 2.49 -10.03 -12.08
N ARG A 116 2.94 -11.26 -11.81
CA ARG A 116 2.27 -12.18 -10.88
C ARG A 116 2.19 -11.61 -9.46
N GLU A 117 3.31 -11.12 -8.91
CA GLU A 117 3.32 -10.55 -7.56
C GLU A 117 2.44 -9.27 -7.48
N SER A 118 2.44 -8.45 -8.53
CA SER A 118 1.60 -7.25 -8.63
C SER A 118 0.11 -7.62 -8.61
N GLU A 119 -0.29 -8.65 -9.34
CA GLU A 119 -1.67 -9.13 -9.38
C GLU A 119 -2.14 -9.64 -8.01
N GLU A 120 -1.29 -10.39 -7.30
CA GLU A 120 -1.56 -10.83 -5.92
C GLU A 120 -1.73 -9.64 -4.96
N LEU A 121 -0.82 -8.66 -5.01
CA LEU A 121 -0.91 -7.45 -4.19
C LEU A 121 -2.15 -6.60 -4.52
N TRP A 122 -2.57 -6.55 -5.78
CA TRP A 122 -3.80 -5.89 -6.19
C TRP A 122 -5.04 -6.62 -5.69
N ALA A 123 -5.05 -7.95 -5.76
CA ALA A 123 -6.12 -8.77 -5.20
C ALA A 123 -6.24 -8.55 -3.69
N GLU A 124 -5.11 -8.48 -2.97
CA GLU A 124 -5.07 -8.22 -1.53
C GLU A 124 -5.55 -6.81 -1.19
N ARG A 125 -5.16 -5.78 -1.95
CA ARG A 125 -5.68 -4.41 -1.81
C ARG A 125 -7.19 -4.35 -2.03
N LYS A 126 -7.69 -5.03 -3.05
CA LYS A 126 -9.12 -5.11 -3.35
C LYS A 126 -9.87 -5.80 -2.20
N ARG A 127 -9.32 -6.89 -1.66
CA ARG A 127 -9.86 -7.61 -0.51
C ARG A 127 -9.90 -6.73 0.75
N ALA A 128 -8.81 -6.04 1.07
CA ALA A 128 -8.75 -5.13 2.21
C ALA A 128 -9.75 -3.96 2.10
N ALA A 129 -9.96 -3.43 0.88
CA ALA A 129 -10.99 -2.43 0.63
C ALA A 129 -12.40 -3.01 0.83
N MET A 130 -12.68 -4.20 0.32
CA MET A 130 -13.96 -4.88 0.54
C MET A 130 -14.21 -5.22 2.01
N GLU A 131 -13.18 -5.62 2.77
CA GLU A 131 -13.31 -5.87 4.21
C GLU A 131 -13.68 -4.59 4.96
N ARG A 132 -13.09 -3.44 4.60
CA ARG A 132 -13.48 -2.14 5.19
C ARG A 132 -14.91 -1.76 4.84
N ILE A 133 -15.38 -2.07 3.62
CA ILE A 133 -16.77 -1.87 3.21
C ILE A 133 -17.70 -2.76 4.05
N LYS A 134 -17.38 -4.06 4.20
CA LYS A 134 -18.15 -5.00 5.04
C LYS A 134 -18.18 -4.58 6.51
N LEU A 135 -17.07 -4.11 7.05
CA LEU A 135 -17.00 -3.58 8.43
C LEU A 135 -17.84 -2.30 8.58
N SER A 136 -17.99 -1.50 7.52
CA SER A 136 -18.87 -0.31 7.52
C SER A 136 -20.35 -0.69 7.42
N GLU A 137 -20.67 -1.76 6.67
CA GLU A 137 -22.02 -2.32 6.58
C GLU A 137 -22.50 -2.88 7.94
N SER A 138 -21.60 -3.53 8.70
CA SER A 138 -21.88 -3.96 10.07
C SER A 138 -22.19 -2.79 11.01
N LYS A 139 -21.49 -1.64 10.86
CA LYS A 139 -21.77 -0.43 11.63
C LYS A 139 -23.11 0.23 11.27
N MET A 140 -23.61 0.03 10.05
CA MET A 140 -24.91 0.55 9.60
C MET A 140 -26.08 -0.38 9.95
N SER A 141 -25.84 -1.69 10.12
CA SER A 141 -26.88 -2.65 10.49
C SER A 141 -27.44 -2.41 11.90
N PHE A 142 -26.62 -1.92 12.83
CA PHE A 142 -27.05 -1.57 14.19
C PHE A 142 -28.10 -0.44 14.24
N PRO A 143 -27.90 0.74 13.63
CA PRO A 143 -28.92 1.79 13.61
C PRO A 143 -30.20 1.40 12.85
N LEU A 144 -30.11 0.57 11.79
CA LEU A 144 -31.29 0.05 11.08
C LEU A 144 -32.16 -0.85 11.96
N GLY A 145 -31.56 -1.76 12.74
CA GLY A 145 -32.32 -2.62 13.66
C GLY A 145 -33.00 -1.83 14.79
N LEU A 146 -32.34 -0.77 15.28
CA LEU A 146 -32.89 0.08 16.34
C LEU A 146 -34.09 0.92 15.84
N LEU A 147 -34.00 1.47 14.62
CA LEU A 147 -35.12 2.17 13.97
C LEU A 147 -36.32 1.24 13.74
N LEU A 148 -36.08 0.00 13.29
CA LEU A 148 -37.13 -0.98 13.06
C LEU A 148 -37.84 -1.36 14.37
N THR A 149 -37.07 -1.54 15.45
CA THR A 149 -37.63 -1.79 16.79
C THR A 149 -38.46 -0.61 17.30
N ALA A 150 -37.97 0.62 17.11
CA ALA A 150 -38.71 1.83 17.51
C ALA A 150 -40.02 2.01 16.70
N LEU A 151 -40.00 1.72 15.39
CA LEU A 151 -41.19 1.75 14.54
C LEU A 151 -42.25 0.75 15.01
N ILE A 152 -41.84 -0.48 15.35
CA ILE A 152 -42.74 -1.50 15.90
C ILE A 152 -43.36 -1.00 17.21
N LEU A 153 -42.58 -0.40 18.12
CA LEU A 153 -43.12 0.13 19.37
C LEU A 153 -44.14 1.24 19.15
N ILE A 154 -43.85 2.21 18.27
CA ILE A 154 -44.77 3.33 17.99
C ILE A 154 -46.08 2.85 17.36
N THR A 155 -46.03 1.82 16.52
CA THR A 155 -47.20 1.30 15.80
C THR A 155 -48.00 0.29 16.61
N ALA A 156 -47.32 -0.61 17.35
CA ALA A 156 -47.96 -1.67 18.13
C ALA A 156 -48.49 -1.19 19.49
N ALA A 157 -47.85 -0.20 20.12
CA ALA A 157 -48.30 0.33 21.41
C ALA A 157 -49.76 0.86 21.40
N PRO A 158 -50.19 1.72 20.44
CA PRO A 158 -51.57 2.18 20.40
C PRO A 158 -52.55 1.04 20.08
N ALA A 159 -52.15 0.09 19.23
CA ALA A 159 -52.98 -1.06 18.88
C ALA A 159 -53.24 -1.99 20.08
N MET A 160 -52.21 -2.23 20.91
CA MET A 160 -52.38 -3.04 22.13
C MET A 160 -53.16 -2.32 23.23
N LEU A 161 -52.97 -1.00 23.38
CA LEU A 161 -53.75 -0.22 24.35
C LEU A 161 -55.24 -0.16 23.99
N GLN A 162 -55.57 -0.07 22.69
CA GLN A 162 -56.95 -0.13 22.19
C GLN A 162 -57.62 -1.50 22.37
N MET A 163 -56.86 -2.58 22.54
CA MET A 163 -57.40 -3.91 22.78
C MET A 163 -57.70 -4.18 24.26
N TYR A 164 -57.08 -3.41 25.17
CA TYR A 164 -57.24 -3.57 26.62
C TYR A 164 -58.23 -2.57 27.25
N ILE A 165 -58.58 -1.50 26.52
CA ILE A 165 -59.62 -0.52 26.86
C ILE A 165 -60.93 -0.93 26.18
#